data_AF-A0A0N1L0Y1-F1
#
_entry.id   AF-A0A0N1L0Y1-F1
#
_cell.length_a   1.000
_cell.length_b   1.000
_cell.length_c   1.000
_cell.angle_alpha   90.00
_cell.angle_beta   90.00
_cell.angle_gamma   90.00
#
_symmetry.space_group_name_H-M   'P 1'
#
loop_
_entity.id
_entity.type
_entity.pdbx_description
1 polymer ?
#
loop_
_entity_poly.entity_id
_entity_poly.type
_entity_poly.pdbx_seq_one_letter_code
_entity_poly.pdbx_strand_id
1 'polypeptide(L)' 'MDEARLYTLRVWQHAREFRAVLRAVGDEHAELFTEPAAVAAYLQAASGAALSAPHPRNAGETPAAEHGPAPQPARRPRHR' A
#
# COMPACT_ATOMS: atom_id res chain seq x y z
N MET A 1 24.85 9.59 -2.79
CA MET A 1 24.26 10.33 -1.65
C MET A 1 22.93 9.68 -1.39
N ASP A 2 22.74 9.10 -0.21
CA ASP A 2 21.42 8.63 0.22
C ASP A 2 20.50 9.84 0.32
N GLU A 3 19.44 9.83 -0.48
CA GLU A 3 18.46 10.90 -0.50
C GLU A 3 17.63 10.83 0.79
N ALA A 4 17.64 11.92 1.57
CA ALA A 4 16.85 11.99 2.80
C ALA A 4 15.35 11.94 2.44
N ARG A 5 14.66 10.88 2.87
CA ARG A 5 13.20 10.75 2.71
C ARG A 5 12.46 11.16 3.97
N LEU A 6 11.39 11.92 3.78
CA LEU A 6 10.46 12.29 4.84
C LEU A 6 9.26 11.35 4.83
N TYR A 7 8.76 11.00 6.01
CA TYR A 7 7.60 10.13 6.18
C TYR A 7 6.58 10.76 7.13
N THR A 8 5.31 10.48 6.88
CA THR A 8 4.21 10.72 7.83
C THR A 8 3.82 9.38 8.46
N LEU A 9 3.84 9.31 9.79
CA LEU A 9 3.39 8.15 10.56
C LEU A 9 2.18 8.56 11.40
N ARG A 10 1.05 7.90 11.20
CA ARG A 10 -0.13 8.00 12.06
C ARG A 10 -0.29 6.72 12.84
N VAL A 11 -0.32 6.80 14.17
CA VAL A 11 -0.53 5.66 15.06
C VAL A 11 -1.85 5.84 15.80
N TRP A 12 -2.62 4.77 15.93
CA TRP A 12 -3.83 4.75 16.74
C TRP A 12 -4.09 3.35 17.29
N GLN A 13 -5.06 3.26 18.18
CA GLN A 13 -5.60 1.99 18.66
C GLN A 13 -7.01 1.80 18.14
N HIS A 14 -7.33 0.59 17.70
CA HIS A 14 -8.67 0.20 17.26
C HIS A 14 -9.01 -1.15 17.88
N ALA A 15 -10.11 -1.24 18.63
CA ALA A 15 -10.51 -2.46 19.33
C ALA A 15 -9.41 -3.08 20.24
N ARG A 16 -8.62 -2.23 20.91
CA ARG A 16 -7.42 -2.60 21.71
C ARG A 16 -6.24 -3.14 20.90
N GLU A 17 -6.31 -3.11 19.58
CA GLU A 17 -5.21 -3.50 18.70
C GLU A 17 -4.45 -2.29 18.19
N PHE A 18 -3.15 -2.47 17.96
CA PHE A 18 -2.29 -1.46 17.35
C PHE A 18 -2.66 -1.29 15.87
N ARG A 19 -2.65 -0.04 15.41
CA ARG A 19 -2.73 0.31 14.00
C ARG A 19 -1.79 1.47 13.73
N ALA A 20 -1.09 1.39 12.61
CA ALA A 20 -0.30 2.51 12.11
C ALA A 20 -0.39 2.61 10.59
N VAL A 21 -0.41 3.82 10.07
CA VAL A 21 -0.25 4.09 8.63
C VAL A 21 1.01 4.90 8.45
N LEU A 22 1.88 4.43 7.57
CA LEU A 22 3.09 5.13 7.16
C LEU A 22 2.97 5.51 5.67
N ARG A 23 3.42 6.72 5.34
CA ARG A 23 3.46 7.21 3.95
C ARG A 23 4.69 8.08 3.74
N ALA A 24 5.40 7.87 2.63
CA ALA A 24 6.47 8.79 2.23
C ALA A 24 5.88 10.12 1.72
N VAL A 25 6.49 11.25 2.07
CA VAL A 25 6.05 12.56 1.59
C VAL A 25 6.29 12.64 0.08
N GLY A 26 5.23 12.95 -0.68
CA GLY A 26 5.28 12.97 -2.15
C GLY A 26 4.87 11.64 -2.81
N ASP A 27 4.60 10.60 -2.02
CA ASP A 27 4.05 9.34 -2.49
C ASP A 27 2.53 9.28 -2.21
N GLU A 28 1.76 8.74 -3.16
CA GLU A 28 0.33 8.50 -2.99
C GLU A 28 0.06 7.20 -2.24
N HIS A 29 1.04 6.29 -2.19
CA HIS A 29 0.92 5.01 -1.51
C HIS A 29 1.14 5.13 -0.01
N ALA A 30 0.18 4.62 0.75
CA ALA A 30 0.24 4.53 2.20
C ALA A 30 0.15 3.05 2.63
N GLU A 31 0.98 2.65 3.59
CA GLU A 31 1.05 1.27 4.09
C GLU A 31 0.46 1.18 5.50
N LEU A 32 -0.44 0.22 5.71
CA LEU A 32 -1.06 -0.06 7.01
C LEU A 32 -0.31 -1.18 7.73
N PHE A 33 0.00 -0.95 9.00
CA PHE A 33 0.65 -1.89 9.90
C PHE A 33 -0.27 -2.21 11.08
N THR A 34 -0.35 -3.48 11.42
CA THR A 34 -1.06 -3.98 12.62
C THR A 34 -0.11 -4.35 13.75
N GLU A 35 1.20 -4.34 13.50
CA GLU A 35 2.24 -4.67 14.47
C GLU A 35 3.30 -3.56 14.56
N PRO A 36 3.69 -3.12 15.78
CA PRO A 36 4.73 -2.10 15.94
C PRO A 36 6.09 -2.51 15.34
N ALA A 37 6.44 -3.79 15.43
CA ALA A 37 7.72 -4.31 14.94
C ALA A 37 7.86 -4.17 13.42
N ALA A 38 6.75 -4.33 12.68
CA ALA A 38 6.73 -4.20 11.23
C ALA A 38 7.03 -2.76 10.77
N VAL A 39 6.54 -1.75 11.50
CA VAL A 39 6.86 -0.33 11.23
C VAL A 39 8.35 -0.07 11.40
N ALA A 40 8.95 -0.59 12.48
CA ALA A 40 10.38 -0.42 12.75
C ALA A 40 11.24 -1.09 11.67
N ALA A 41 10.89 -2.32 11.26
CA ALA A 41 11.57 -3.05 10.21
C ALA A 41 11.50 -2.32 8.86
N TYR A 42 10.33 -1.77 8.51
CA TYR A 42 10.17 -0.95 7.30
C TYR A 42 11.10 0.26 7.31
N LEU A 43 11.10 1.04 8.39
CA LEU A 43 11.92 2.25 8.49
C LEU A 43 13.42 1.94 8.47
N GLN A 44 13.85 0.83 9.08
CA GLN A 44 15.24 0.38 9.02
C GLN A 44 15.66 0.01 7.60
N ALA A 45 14.82 -0.76 6.87
CA ALA A 45 15.07 -1.10 5.48
C ALA A 45 15.15 0.15 4.60
N ALA A 46 14.21 1.09 4.80
CA ALA A 46 14.14 2.34 4.04
C ALA A 46 15.30 3.32 4.31
N SER A 47 16.01 3.18 5.44
CA SER A 47 17.05 4.13 5.87
C SER A 47 18.49 3.75 5.51
N GLY A 48 18.75 2.56 4.94
CA GLY A 48 20.12 2.21 4.52
C GLY A 48 20.54 0.75 4.58
N ALA A 49 19.64 -0.23 4.52
CA ALA A 49 20.03 -1.61 4.30
C ALA A 49 19.51 -2.09 2.94
N ALA A 50 20.36 -2.01 1.93
CA ALA A 50 20.19 -2.72 0.67
C ALA A 50 20.17 -4.23 0.95
N LEU A 51 18.99 -4.77 1.22
CA LEU A 51 18.70 -6.18 1.03
C LEU A 51 17.32 -6.22 0.38
N SER A 52 17.29 -6.75 -0.83
CA SER A 52 16.09 -7.27 -1.49
C SER A 52 15.38 -8.25 -0.56
N ALA A 53 14.58 -7.74 0.38
CA ALA A 53 13.67 -8.54 1.17
C ALA A 53 12.32 -8.50 0.46
N PRO A 54 11.69 -9.67 0.21
CA PRO A 54 10.38 -9.71 -0.40
C PRO A 54 9.43 -8.90 0.47
N HIS A 55 8.69 -7.99 -0.17
CA HIS A 55 7.63 -7.21 0.42
C HIS A 55 6.80 -8.13 1.34
N PRO A 56 6.73 -7.89 2.66
CA PRO A 56 5.88 -8.70 3.51
C PRO A 56 4.48 -8.50 2.97
N ARG A 57 3.87 -9.59 2.51
CA ARG A 57 2.51 -9.59 2.00
C ARG A 57 1.59 -9.32 3.20
N ASN A 58 1.42 -8.04 3.54
CA ASN A 58 0.46 -7.58 4.52
C ASN A 58 -0.93 -8.00 4.03
N ALA A 59 -1.76 -8.49 4.96
CA ALA A 59 -3.09 -9.06 4.71
C ALA A 59 -4.13 -7.99 4.30
N GLY A 60 -3.81 -7.23 3.26
CA GLY A 60 -4.59 -6.12 2.72
C GLY A 60 -4.18 -5.75 1.30
N GLU A 61 -3.44 -6.62 0.60
CA GLU A 61 -3.33 -6.57 -0.86
C GLU A 61 -4.77 -6.68 -1.39
N THR A 62 -5.36 -5.51 -1.67
CA THR A 62 -6.62 -5.45 -2.39
C THR A 62 -6.30 -6.09 -3.73
N PRO A 63 -6.95 -7.19 -4.14
CA PRO A 63 -6.68 -7.76 -5.44
C PRO A 63 -6.83 -6.61 -6.43
N ALA A 64 -5.77 -6.36 -7.20
CA ALA A 64 -5.84 -5.45 -8.32
C ALA A 64 -7.09 -5.89 -9.09
N ALA A 65 -8.11 -5.03 -9.11
CA ALA A 65 -9.23 -5.25 -10.01
C ALA A 65 -8.59 -5.33 -11.38
N GLU A 66 -8.52 -6.54 -11.93
CA GLU A 66 -8.22 -6.74 -13.33
C GLU A 66 -9.15 -5.80 -14.08
N HIS A 67 -8.59 -4.71 -14.61
CA HIS A 67 -9.25 -3.91 -15.63
C HIS A 67 -9.30 -4.78 -16.89
N GLY A 68 -10.12 -5.82 -16.84
CA GLY A 68 -10.65 -6.45 -18.02
C GLY A 68 -11.42 -5.37 -18.79
N PRO A 69 -11.25 -5.25 -20.11
CA PRO A 69 -11.99 -4.26 -20.88
C PRO A 69 -13.49 -4.46 -20.66
N ALA A 70 -14.19 -3.37 -20.33
CA ALA A 70 -15.63 -3.36 -20.13
C ALA A 70 -16.35 -4.06 -21.30
N PRO A 71 -17.34 -4.93 -21.05
CA PRO A 71 -18.15 -5.49 -22.12
C PRO A 71 -18.91 -4.34 -22.80
N GLN A 72 -18.58 -4.08 -24.06
CA GLN A 72 -19.33 -3.14 -24.90
C GLN A 72 -20.81 -3.59 -24.97
N PRO A 73 -21.78 -2.69 -24.80
CA PRO A 73 -23.17 -3.05 -25.03
C PRO A 73 -23.37 -3.37 -26.51
N ALA A 74 -23.87 -4.58 -26.77
CA ALA A 74 -24.20 -5.07 -28.10
C ALA A 74 -25.12 -4.08 -28.83
N ARG A 75 -24.66 -3.56 -29.97
CA ARG A 75 -25.49 -2.86 -30.95
C ARG A 75 -26.62 -3.79 -31.39
N ARG A 76 -27.85 -3.50 -30.95
CA ARG A 76 -29.06 -4.10 -31.53
C ARG A 76 -29.31 -3.49 -32.92
N PRO A 77 -29.71 -4.29 -33.93
CA PRO A 77 -30.06 -3.79 -35.24
C PRO A 77 -31.37 -3.00 -35.15
N ARG A 78 -31.41 -1.83 -35.78
CA ARG A 78 -32.64 -1.06 -35.98
C ARG A 78 -33.49 -1.77 -37.05
N HIS A 79 -34.61 -2.33 -36.63
CA HIS A 79 -35.75 -2.64 -37.50
C HIS A 79 -36.91 -1.73 -37.09
N ARG A 80 -37.09 -0.62 -37.81
CA ARG A 80 -38.33 -0.26 -38.52
C ARG A 80 -38.16 1.06 -39.25
#